data_AF-A0A1Y4AG13-F1
#
_entry.id   AF-A0A1Y4AG13-F1
#
_cell.length_a   1.000
_cell.length_b   1.000
_cell.length_c   1.000
_cell.angle_alpha   90.00
_cell.angle_beta   90.00
_cell.angle_gamma   90.00
#
_symmetry.space_group_name_H-M   'P 1'
#
loop_
_entity.id
_entity.type
_entity.pdbx_description
1 polymer ?
#
loop_
_entity_poly.entity_id
_entity_poly.type
_entity_poly.pdbx_seq_one_letter_code
_entity_poly.pdbx_strand_id
1 'polypeptide(L)'
;MLADRKVSSKELAERIGISPVNISRIKTGKINAIRFSTLEAICEVLRCQPGDLLEFIPDAEVASVLGIAAPHTEAARVQATGLVVEGPEAEGTATGVVHGDAAGPSADIGLAGA
;
A
#
# COMPACT_ATOMS: atom_id res chain seq x y z
N MET A 1 -3.63 14.80 2.49
CA MET A 1 -2.53 14.94 3.47
C MET A 1 -1.13 14.71 2.88
N LEU A 2 -0.66 15.56 1.95
CA LEU A 2 0.76 15.99 1.87
C LEU A 2 0.88 17.52 2.10
N ALA A 3 -0.27 18.19 2.24
CA ALA A 3 -0.43 19.64 2.30
C ALA A 3 -0.19 20.23 3.69
N ASP A 4 -0.25 19.41 4.75
CA ASP A 4 -0.17 19.91 6.13
C ASP A 4 1.25 20.33 6.52
N ARG A 5 2.26 19.95 5.74
CA ARG A 5 3.68 20.15 6.08
C ARG A 5 4.38 21.22 5.25
N LYS A 6 3.67 21.86 4.31
CA LYS A 6 4.16 22.98 3.46
C LYS A 6 5.51 22.76 2.75
N VAL A 7 6.01 21.52 2.67
CA VAL A 7 7.26 21.21 1.96
C VAL A 7 6.98 21.15 0.46
N SER A 8 7.72 21.91 -0.33
CA SER A 8 7.57 21.87 -1.79
C SER A 8 8.17 20.56 -2.35
N SER A 9 7.68 20.10 -3.51
CA SER A 9 8.25 18.89 -4.16
C SER A 9 9.74 19.04 -4.48
N LYS A 10 10.20 20.27 -4.75
CA LYS A 10 11.62 20.56 -4.98
C LYS A 10 12.44 20.41 -3.70
N GLU A 11 11.96 21.00 -2.61
CA GLU A 11 12.61 20.93 -1.30
C GLU A 11 12.64 19.49 -0.76
N LEU A 12 11.57 18.73 -0.96
CA LEU A 12 11.53 17.31 -0.59
C LEU A 12 12.59 16.50 -1.36
N ALA A 13 12.74 16.78 -2.65
CA ALA A 13 13.73 16.14 -3.51
C ALA A 13 15.17 16.43 -3.02
N GLU A 14 15.45 17.68 -2.67
CA GLU A 14 16.75 18.12 -2.13
C GLU A 14 17.06 17.45 -0.79
N ARG A 15 16.09 17.38 0.13
CA ARG A 15 16.27 16.75 1.44
C ARG A 15 16.54 15.24 1.36
N ILE A 16 15.90 14.54 0.42
CA ILE A 16 16.04 13.08 0.25
C ILE A 16 17.22 12.72 -0.66
N GLY A 17 17.72 13.66 -1.46
CA GLY A 17 18.80 13.41 -2.41
C GLY A 17 18.35 12.66 -3.67
N ILE A 18 17.12 12.91 -4.14
CA ILE A 18 16.61 12.35 -5.41
C ILE A 18 16.14 13.46 -6.35
N SER A 19 15.94 13.14 -7.63
CA SER A 19 15.55 14.16 -8.60
C SER A 19 14.11 14.68 -8.35
N PRO A 20 13.84 15.98 -8.59
CA PRO A 20 12.48 16.53 -8.50
C PRO A 20 11.49 15.84 -9.46
N VAL A 21 11.99 15.31 -10.58
CA VAL A 21 11.21 14.51 -11.52
C VAL A 21 10.75 13.20 -10.88
N ASN A 22 11.61 12.54 -10.11
CA ASN A 22 11.25 11.31 -9.40
C ASN A 22 10.18 11.56 -8.32
N ILE A 23 10.34 12.63 -7.53
CA ILE A 23 9.31 13.05 -6.56
C ILE A 23 7.98 13.34 -7.25
N SER A 24 8.01 13.98 -8.42
CA SER A 24 6.80 14.28 -9.20
C SER A 24 6.09 13.01 -9.67
N ARG A 25 6.85 11.98 -10.07
CA ARG A 25 6.30 10.66 -10.45
C ARG A 25 5.70 9.92 -9.26
N ILE A 26 6.36 9.94 -8.11
CA ILE A 26 5.83 9.35 -6.85
C ILE A 26 4.52 10.04 -6.47
N LYS A 27 4.51 11.38 -6.43
CA LYS A 27 3.32 12.19 -6.08
C LYS A 27 2.12 11.93 -7.00
N THR A 28 2.35 11.62 -8.27
CA THR A 28 1.30 11.39 -9.27
C THR A 28 0.93 9.91 -9.44
N GLY A 29 1.54 9.00 -8.67
CA GLY A 29 1.32 7.56 -8.82
C GLY A 29 1.87 6.94 -10.10
N LYS A 30 2.69 7.68 -10.87
CA LYS A 30 3.24 7.26 -12.17
C LYS A 30 4.62 6.61 -12.04
N ILE A 31 4.90 6.01 -10.89
CA ILE A 31 6.16 5.31 -10.60
C ILE A 31 5.89 3.81 -10.55
N ASN A 32 6.76 3.03 -11.18
CA ASN A 32 6.60 1.56 -11.22
C ASN A 32 7.09 0.88 -9.94
N ALA A 33 8.07 1.48 -9.26
CA ALA A 33 8.66 0.93 -8.05
C ALA A 33 9.32 2.03 -7.22
N ILE A 34 9.28 1.89 -5.89
CA ILE A 34 10.00 2.74 -4.95
C ILE A 34 10.94 1.88 -4.11
N ARG A 35 12.16 2.36 -3.84
CA ARG A 35 13.06 1.70 -2.90
C ARG A 35 12.57 1.98 -1.48
N PHE A 36 12.67 0.99 -0.59
CA PHE A 36 12.32 1.17 0.83
C PHE A 36 13.09 2.33 1.47
N SER A 37 14.38 2.50 1.16
CA SER A 37 15.17 3.64 1.65
C SER A 37 14.63 4.99 1.21
N THR A 38 14.03 5.07 0.01
CA THR A 38 13.38 6.31 -0.45
C THR A 38 12.06 6.54 0.28
N LEU A 39 11.27 5.48 0.49
CA LEU A 39 10.03 5.56 1.27
C LEU A 39 10.31 6.00 2.72
N GLU A 40 11.31 5.42 3.35
CA GLU A 40 11.78 5.77 4.70
C GLU A 40 12.18 7.25 4.80
N ALA A 41 13.02 7.73 3.87
CA ALA A 41 13.42 9.14 3.85
C ALA A 41 12.23 10.10 3.62
N ILE A 42 11.24 9.71 2.81
CA ILE A 42 9.99 10.48 2.68
C ILE A 42 9.27 10.54 4.03
N CYS A 43 9.11 9.38 4.69
CA CYS A 43 8.44 9.28 5.98
C CYS A 43 9.14 10.10 7.06
N GLU A 44 10.47 10.15 7.09
CA GLU A 44 11.24 10.98 8.03
C GLU A 44 10.98 12.48 7.80
N VAL A 45 11.17 12.96 6.57
CA VAL A 45 11.01 14.38 6.23
C VAL A 45 9.57 14.83 6.44
N LEU A 46 8.61 13.99 6.04
CA LEU A 46 7.20 14.24 6.18
C LEU A 46 6.64 13.72 7.51
N ARG A 47 7.47 13.32 8.48
CA ARG A 47 7.13 12.65 9.77
C ARG A 47 5.78 11.92 9.75
N CYS A 48 5.61 11.00 8.81
CA CYS A 48 4.41 10.20 8.60
C CYS A 48 4.77 8.70 8.67
N GLN A 49 3.77 7.85 8.72
CA GLN A 49 3.94 6.41 8.64
C GLN A 49 3.84 5.94 7.18
N PRO A 50 4.46 4.80 6.82
CA PRO A 50 4.30 4.21 5.49
C PRO A 50 2.83 3.94 5.13
N GLY A 51 2.01 3.56 6.12
CA GLY A 51 0.56 3.36 5.94
C GLY A 51 -0.20 4.63 5.55
N ASP A 52 0.37 5.82 5.76
CA ASP A 52 -0.24 7.09 5.31
C ASP A 52 0.00 7.37 3.82
N LEU A 53 0.94 6.64 3.19
CA LEU A 53 1.38 6.85 1.81
C LEU A 53 1.03 5.71 0.86
N LEU A 54 0.77 4.52 1.40
CA LEU A 54 0.56 3.30 0.65
C LEU A 54 -0.92 2.89 0.72
N GLU A 55 -1.47 2.60 -0.45
CA GLU A 55 -2.79 2.02 -0.61
C GLU A 55 -2.65 0.78 -1.49
N PHE A 56 -3.29 -0.31 -1.09
CA PHE A 56 -3.39 -1.49 -1.92
C PHE A 56 -4.54 -1.31 -2.91
N ILE A 57 -4.25 -1.36 -4.20
CA ILE A 57 -5.23 -1.30 -5.28
C ILE A 57 -5.18 -2.64 -6.03
N PRO A 58 -6.28 -3.40 -6.13
CA PRO A 58 -6.32 -4.62 -6.91
C PRO A 58 -6.00 -4.36 -8.40
N ASP A 59 -5.33 -5.30 -9.07
CA ASP A 59 -4.92 -5.15 -10.48
C ASP A 59 -6.08 -4.84 -11.44
N ALA A 60 -7.27 -5.38 -11.16
CA ALA A 60 -8.49 -5.10 -11.91
C ALA A 60 -8.87 -3.60 -11.88
N GLU A 61 -8.56 -2.92 -10.78
CA GLU A 61 -8.84 -1.50 -10.58
C GLU A 61 -7.68 -0.62 -11.06
N VAL A 62 -6.42 -1.07 -10.93
CA VAL A 62 -5.23 -0.34 -11.39
C VAL A 62 -5.33 0.04 -12.87
N ALA A 63 -5.82 -0.86 -13.72
CA ALA A 63 -5.99 -0.61 -15.14
C ALA A 63 -6.97 0.54 -15.43
N SER A 64 -8.04 0.63 -14.63
CA SER A 64 -9.05 1.69 -14.76
C SER A 64 -8.56 3.05 -14.23
N VAL A 65 -7.72 3.05 -13.19
CA VAL A 65 -7.26 4.28 -12.50
C VAL A 65 -6.06 4.93 -13.21
N LEU A 66 -5.11 4.12 -13.66
CA LEU A 66 -3.83 4.62 -14.20
C LEU A 66 -3.73 4.53 -15.73
N GLY A 67 -4.69 3.90 -16.41
CA GLY A 67 -4.69 3.76 -17.86
C GLY A 67 -3.50 2.96 -18.39
N ILE A 68 -2.97 2.05 -17.58
CA ILE A 68 -1.87 1.15 -17.91
C ILE A 68 -2.38 -0.30 -17.92
N ALA A 69 -1.74 -1.18 -18.69
CA ALA A 69 -2.04 -2.60 -18.63
C ALA A 69 -1.81 -3.13 -17.20
N ALA A 70 -2.77 -3.90 -16.69
CA ALA A 70 -2.75 -4.41 -15.31
C ALA A 70 -1.42 -5.14 -15.04
N PRO A 71 -0.56 -4.59 -14.16
CA PRO A 71 0.69 -5.25 -13.83
C PRO A 71 0.34 -6.56 -13.12
N HIS A 72 0.97 -7.68 -13.47
CA HIS A 72 0.82 -8.99 -12.80
C HIS A 72 -0.43 -9.84 -13.10
N THR A 73 -1.30 -9.46 -14.04
CA THR A 73 -2.39 -10.36 -14.48
C THR A 73 -1.86 -11.68 -15.05
N GLU A 74 -2.47 -12.79 -14.64
CA GLU A 74 -2.09 -14.17 -14.99
C GLU A 74 -1.97 -14.40 -16.50
N ALA A 75 -2.75 -13.67 -17.30
CA ALA A 75 -2.69 -13.68 -18.77
C ALA A 75 -1.29 -13.34 -19.34
N ALA A 76 -0.47 -12.55 -18.63
CA ALA A 76 0.89 -12.21 -19.05
C ALA A 76 1.92 -13.32 -18.74
N ARG A 77 1.62 -14.27 -17.83
CA ARG A 77 2.49 -15.40 -17.48
C ARG A 77 2.23 -16.65 -18.31
N VAL A 78 0.98 -16.87 -18.76
CA VAL A 78 0.58 -18.10 -19.48
C VAL A 78 1.25 -18.26 -20.85
N GLN A 79 1.87 -17.20 -21.41
CA GLN A 79 2.57 -17.30 -22.71
C GLN A 79 4.04 -17.76 -22.61
N ALA A 80 4.65 -17.78 -21.41
CA ALA A 80 6.08 -18.05 -21.26
C ALA A 80 6.43 -19.51 -20.90
N THR A 81 5.46 -20.31 -20.47
CA THR A 81 5.61 -21.75 -20.30
C THR A 81 4.29 -22.38 -20.71
N GLY A 82 4.29 -23.15 -21.80
CA GLY A 82 3.11 -23.88 -22.27
C GLY A 82 2.66 -24.93 -21.27
N LEU A 83 1.95 -24.48 -20.23
CA LEU A 83 1.19 -25.31 -19.31
C LEU A 83 -0.16 -24.62 -19.13
N VAL A 84 -1.14 -25.08 -19.89
CA VAL A 84 -2.55 -24.81 -19.63
C VAL A 84 -2.91 -25.43 -18.28
N VAL A 85 -3.21 -24.59 -17.29
CA VAL A 85 -3.90 -25.04 -16.08
C VAL A 85 -5.39 -24.86 -16.35
N GLU A 86 -6.04 -25.91 -16.82
CA GLU A 86 -7.50 -26.04 -16.71
C GLU A 86 -7.81 -26.27 -15.23
N GLY A 87 -8.05 -25.19 -14.49
CA GLY A 87 -8.51 -25.26 -13.11
C GLY A 87 -10.01 -25.58 -13.09
N PRO A 88 -10.47 -26.58 -12.32
CA PRO A 88 -11.88 -26.86 -12.19
C PRO A 88 -12.56 -25.73 -11.42
N GLU A 89 -13.72 -25.30 -11.90
CA GLU A 89 -14.61 -24.42 -11.17
C GLU A 89 -14.97 -25.06 -9.83
N ALA A 90 -14.47 -24.48 -8.74
CA ALA A 90 -14.88 -24.82 -7.39
C ALA A 90 -15.85 -23.74 -6.91
N GLU A 91 -17.13 -23.90 -7.27
CA GLU A 91 -18.22 -23.37 -6.45
C GLU A 91 -18.10 -23.99 -5.05
N GLY A 92 -17.62 -23.20 -4.10
CA GLY A 92 -17.50 -23.58 -2.69
C GLY A 92 -18.13 -22.49 -1.83
N THR A 93 -19.39 -22.69 -1.46
CA THR A 93 -20.11 -21.86 -0.50
C THR A 93 -19.37 -21.84 0.84
N ALA A 94 -18.73 -20.73 1.19
CA ALA A 94 -18.25 -20.47 2.54
C ALA A 94 -19.17 -19.44 3.21
N THR A 95 -20.26 -19.94 3.79
CA THR A 95 -20.96 -19.25 4.88
C THR A 95 -20.02 -19.19 6.07
N GLY A 96 -19.71 -17.98 6.54
CA GLY A 96 -18.83 -17.76 7.68
C GLY A 96 -19.09 -16.40 8.30
N VAL A 97 -20.22 -16.30 9.00
CA VAL A 97 -20.57 -15.15 9.84
C VAL A 97 -19.64 -15.14 11.06
N VAL A 98 -18.81 -14.11 11.21
CA VAL A 98 -18.17 -13.80 12.50
C VAL A 98 -18.99 -12.70 13.18
N HIS A 99 -19.88 -13.12 14.08
CA HIS A 99 -20.44 -12.22 15.07
C HIS A 99 -19.31 -11.78 16.00
N GLY A 100 -19.13 -10.47 16.13
CA GLY A 100 -18.29 -9.90 17.17
C GLY A 100 -18.90 -10.19 18.54
N ASP A 101 -18.04 -10.53 19.49
CA ASP A 101 -18.34 -10.35 20.90
C ASP A 101 -17.16 -9.62 21.54
N ALA A 102 -17.48 -8.44 22.06
CA ALA A 102 -16.57 -7.56 22.77
C ALA A 102 -16.45 -8.05 24.21
N ALA A 103 -15.25 -8.48 24.60
CA ALA A 103 -14.90 -8.65 26.01
C ALA A 103 -13.42 -8.34 26.22
N GLY A 104 -13.10 -7.06 26.38
CA GLY A 104 -11.84 -6.66 27.00
C GLY A 104 -11.93 -6.88 28.51
N PRO A 105 -10.91 -7.45 29.18
CA PRO A 105 -10.90 -7.52 30.63
C PRO A 105 -10.59 -6.14 31.20
N SER A 106 -11.54 -5.64 32.01
CA SER A 106 -11.38 -4.44 32.84
C SER A 106 -10.15 -4.54 33.73
N ALA A 107 -9.35 -3.48 33.70
CA ALA A 107 -8.23 -3.27 34.59
C ALA A 107 -8.76 -2.88 35.99
N ASP A 108 -8.54 -3.75 36.96
CA ASP A 108 -8.63 -3.44 38.39
C ASP A 108 -7.30 -3.83 39.05
N ILE A 109 -6.36 -2.89 39.08
CA ILE A 109 -5.22 -2.97 40.00
C ILE A 109 -5.44 -1.87 41.03
N GLY A 110 -5.99 -2.29 42.16
CA GLY A 110 -6.24 -1.50 43.34
C GLY A 110 -4.95 -0.98 43.97
N LEU A 111 -5.04 0.27 44.40
CA LEU A 111 -4.09 1.03 45.19
C LEU A 111 -4.35 0.74 46.68
N ALA A 112 -3.38 0.17 47.40
CA ALA A 112 -3.14 0.28 48.87
C ALA A 112 -2.03 -0.75 49.23
N GLY A 113 -0.92 -0.46 49.90
CA GLY A 113 -0.64 0.64 50.82
C GLY A 113 -0.93 0.22 52.26
N ALA A 114 -0.06 -0.59 52.86
CA ALA A 114 0.24 -0.68 54.31
C ALA A 114 1.42 -1.63 54.54
#